data_AF-A0A9P7LG34-F1
#
_entry.id   AF-A0A9P7LG34-F1
#
_cell.length_a   1.000
_cell.length_b   1.000
_cell.length_c   1.000
_cell.angle_alpha   90.00
_cell.angle_beta   90.00
_cell.angle_gamma   90.00
#
_symmetry.space_group_name_H-M   'P 1'
#
loop_
_entity.id
_entity.type
_entity.pdbx_description
1 polymer ?
#
loop_
_entity_poly.entity_id
_entity_poly.type
_entity_poly.pdbx_seq_one_letter_code
_entity_poly.pdbx_strand_id
1 'polypeptide(L)'
;MATKRFHLMGEDPSTAQEIEIPTSLDEQGLQHLVASHFAIVDPSGVGFVTESDALTTVADVLAADDISITIDGKAVREVPGPKGLPLVGNYFEVYPDHLGNHQRLFEKYGPLFKTTNMGSTIYHTNDPKLANIVFGETDFFSKRIIEGHPLFPIKNKEAGVFLGDTDTEEWKEVHKFLPPALGPKAVRHYAPTMQKTVEDAFKVFDELDERDEAWNVYPYMLKLGSQAVGKLVLGMDFQHFTSPDARPHAMVMRIAQSLELNKKITSMGSWYKNLPFGDPQRL
;
A
#
# COMPACT_ATOMS: atom_id res chain seq x y z
N MET A 1 26.89 -3.00 -32.90
CA MET A 1 26.46 -3.32 -31.53
C MET A 1 27.66 -3.86 -30.79
N ALA A 2 27.80 -3.56 -29.50
CA ALA A 2 28.88 -4.07 -28.68
C ALA A 2 28.33 -4.54 -27.34
N THR A 3 28.77 -5.71 -26.87
CA THR A 3 28.36 -6.25 -25.57
C THR A 3 29.30 -5.70 -24.50
N LYS A 4 28.72 -5.16 -23.43
CA LYS A 4 29.45 -4.62 -22.29
C LYS A 4 28.91 -5.17 -20.99
N ARG A 5 29.79 -5.25 -19.99
CA ARG A 5 29.50 -5.81 -18.68
C ARG A 5 29.26 -4.68 -17.69
N PHE A 6 28.08 -4.70 -17.08
CA PHE A 6 27.66 -3.70 -16.11
C PHE A 6 27.37 -4.34 -14.77
N HIS A 7 27.64 -3.66 -13.66
CA HIS A 7 27.19 -4.07 -12.32
C HIS A 7 26.79 -2.86 -11.48
N LEU A 8 25.91 -3.04 -10.50
CA LEU A 8 25.55 -1.94 -9.59
C LEU A 8 26.69 -1.67 -8.61
N MET A 9 27.13 -0.41 -8.52
CA MET A 9 28.14 -0.01 -7.55
C MET A 9 27.60 -0.25 -6.13
N GLY A 10 28.32 -1.00 -5.30
CA GLY A 10 27.86 -1.41 -3.96
C GLY A 10 27.38 -2.86 -3.87
N GLU A 11 27.16 -3.51 -5.01
CA GLU A 11 26.98 -4.96 -5.10
C GLU A 11 28.29 -5.65 -5.51
N ASP A 12 28.31 -6.98 -5.39
CA ASP A 12 29.47 -7.78 -5.79
C ASP A 12 29.59 -7.79 -7.33
N PRO A 13 30.77 -7.56 -7.93
CA PRO A 13 30.96 -7.58 -9.39
C PRO A 13 30.58 -8.91 -10.08
N SER A 14 30.40 -10.00 -9.32
CA SER A 14 29.84 -11.26 -9.83
C SER A 14 28.35 -11.16 -10.23
N THR A 15 27.63 -10.14 -9.77
CA THR A 15 26.24 -9.82 -10.15
C THR A 15 26.12 -9.15 -11.51
N ALA A 16 27.25 -8.87 -12.16
CA ALA A 16 27.27 -8.14 -13.41
C ALA A 16 26.46 -8.82 -14.51
N GLN A 17 25.82 -7.99 -15.34
CA GLN A 17 25.04 -8.43 -16.50
C GLN A 17 25.73 -7.97 -17.79
N GLU A 18 25.67 -8.82 -18.81
CA GLU A 18 26.09 -8.48 -20.16
C GLU A 18 24.92 -7.83 -20.92
N ILE A 19 25.15 -6.63 -21.44
CA ILE A 19 24.15 -5.86 -22.17
C ILE A 19 24.70 -5.52 -23.55
N GLU A 20 23.93 -5.81 -24.59
CA GLU A 20 24.24 -5.40 -25.96
C GLU A 20 23.83 -3.94 -26.18
N ILE A 21 24.80 -3.11 -26.56
CA ILE A 21 24.60 -1.68 -26.80
C ILE A 21 24.52 -1.40 -28.30
N PRO A 22 23.35 -0.99 -28.82
CA PRO A 22 23.22 -0.39 -30.14
C PRO A 22 24.12 0.84 -30.33
N THR A 23 24.83 0.90 -31.46
CA THR A 23 25.74 2.01 -31.79
C THR A 23 25.02 3.33 -32.14
N SER A 24 23.69 3.31 -32.23
CA SER A 24 22.84 4.47 -32.53
C SER A 24 22.20 5.10 -31.28
N LEU A 25 22.47 4.56 -30.09
CA LEU A 25 21.94 5.10 -28.83
C LEU A 25 22.62 6.41 -28.46
N ASP A 26 21.83 7.33 -27.94
CA ASP A 26 22.32 8.49 -27.19
C ASP A 26 22.45 8.15 -25.69
N GLU A 27 22.93 9.11 -24.91
CA GLU A 27 23.17 8.93 -23.48
C GLU A 27 21.88 8.59 -22.71
N GLN A 28 20.77 9.25 -23.05
CA GLN A 28 19.48 9.00 -22.41
C GLN A 28 18.95 7.60 -22.74
N GLY A 29 19.07 7.17 -23.99
CA GLY A 29 18.69 5.83 -24.39
C GLY A 29 19.53 4.77 -23.69
N LEU A 30 20.84 5.01 -23.50
CA LEU A 30 21.71 4.10 -22.76
C LEU A 30 21.27 3.98 -21.30
N GLN A 31 20.95 5.10 -20.64
CA GLN A 31 20.40 5.11 -19.28
C GLN A 31 19.11 4.27 -19.18
N HIS A 32 18.18 4.44 -20.11
CA HIS A 32 16.92 3.66 -20.13
C HIS A 32 17.17 2.17 -20.37
N LEU A 33 18.05 1.83 -21.31
CA LEU A 33 18.42 0.45 -21.60
C LEU A 33 18.96 -0.21 -20.34
N VAL A 34 19.99 0.37 -19.72
CA VAL A 34 20.61 -0.18 -18.52
C VAL A 34 19.62 -0.23 -17.36
N ALA A 35 18.81 0.82 -17.17
CA ALA A 35 17.78 0.84 -16.13
C ALA A 35 16.81 -0.33 -16.24
N SER A 36 16.41 -0.71 -17.45
CA SER A 36 15.49 -1.83 -17.68
C SER A 36 16.09 -3.19 -17.28
N HIS A 37 17.41 -3.39 -17.49
CA HIS A 37 18.11 -4.62 -17.12
C HIS A 37 18.33 -4.78 -15.60
N PHE A 38 18.47 -3.65 -14.88
CA PHE A 38 18.73 -3.64 -13.44
C PHE A 38 17.50 -3.28 -12.60
N ALA A 39 16.31 -3.20 -13.21
CA ALA A 39 15.08 -2.81 -12.54
C ALA A 39 15.17 -1.45 -11.82
N ILE A 40 15.86 -0.48 -12.43
CA ILE A 40 16.01 0.88 -11.91
C ILE A 40 14.79 1.70 -12.33
N VAL A 41 14.06 2.20 -11.34
CA VAL A 41 12.75 2.86 -11.52
C VAL A 41 12.86 4.27 -12.12
N ASP A 42 13.97 4.96 -11.90
CA ASP A 42 14.25 6.29 -12.46
C ASP A 42 15.57 6.23 -13.27
N PRO A 43 15.50 6.17 -14.60
CA PRO A 43 16.68 6.08 -15.45
C PRO A 43 17.52 7.37 -15.43
N SER A 44 16.94 8.53 -15.08
CA SER A 44 17.63 9.81 -15.19
C SER A 44 18.82 9.93 -14.21
N GLY A 45 18.76 9.20 -13.09
CA GLY A 45 19.83 9.14 -12.09
C GLY A 45 20.94 8.13 -12.42
N VAL A 46 20.84 7.38 -13.52
CA VAL A 46 21.82 6.34 -13.88
C VAL A 46 23.11 7.00 -14.37
N GLY A 47 24.21 6.75 -13.66
CA GLY A 47 25.56 7.16 -14.06
C GLY A 47 26.47 5.97 -14.27
N PHE A 48 27.49 6.13 -15.11
CA PHE A 48 28.45 5.08 -15.46
C PHE A 48 29.85 5.50 -15.02
N VAL A 49 30.55 4.62 -14.29
CA VAL A 49 31.91 4.87 -13.81
C VAL A 49 32.78 3.63 -13.97
N THR A 50 34.08 3.84 -14.12
CA THR A 50 35.11 2.82 -13.87
C THR A 50 35.75 3.08 -12.50
N GLU A 51 36.78 2.32 -12.10
CA GLU A 51 37.50 2.58 -10.84
C GLU A 51 38.04 4.02 -10.72
N SER A 52 38.33 4.67 -11.85
CA SER A 52 39.06 5.95 -11.90
C SER A 52 38.24 7.11 -12.46
N ASP A 53 37.31 6.84 -13.38
CA ASP A 53 36.74 7.87 -14.25
C ASP A 53 35.22 7.75 -14.41
N ALA A 54 34.55 8.89 -14.58
CA ALA A 54 33.15 8.95 -14.97
C ALA A 54 33.03 8.85 -16.50
N LEU A 55 32.20 7.93 -16.97
CA LEU A 55 31.94 7.72 -18.39
C LEU A 55 30.72 8.57 -18.79
N THR A 56 30.98 9.68 -19.47
CA THR A 56 29.94 10.69 -19.75
C THR A 56 29.28 10.57 -21.12
N THR A 57 29.92 9.85 -22.04
CA THR A 57 29.40 9.63 -23.39
C THR A 57 29.24 8.14 -23.67
N VAL A 58 28.37 7.80 -24.63
CA VAL A 58 28.22 6.41 -25.10
C VAL A 58 29.55 5.86 -25.64
N ALA A 59 30.39 6.70 -26.25
CA ALA A 59 31.70 6.30 -26.75
C ALA A 59 32.64 5.85 -25.61
N ASP A 60 32.64 6.56 -24.48
CA ASP A 60 33.45 6.21 -23.30
C ASP A 60 33.00 4.85 -22.73
N VAL A 61 31.69 4.62 -22.67
CA VAL A 61 31.09 3.35 -22.22
C VAL A 61 31.47 2.21 -23.16
N LEU A 62 31.47 2.44 -24.47
CA LEU A 62 31.88 1.44 -25.46
C LEU A 62 33.39 1.14 -25.41
N ALA A 63 34.21 2.07 -24.90
CA ALA A 63 35.65 1.87 -24.75
C ALA A 63 36.05 1.19 -23.43
N ALA A 64 35.19 1.25 -22.41
CA ALA A 64 35.41 0.63 -21.09
C ALA A 64 35.00 -0.84 -21.05
N ASP A 65 35.61 -1.65 -20.18
CA ASP A 65 35.29 -3.08 -20.05
C ASP A 65 34.46 -3.42 -18.81
N ASP A 66 34.85 -2.93 -17.63
CA ASP A 66 34.14 -3.14 -16.37
C ASP A 66 33.49 -1.84 -15.92
N ILE A 67 32.16 -1.77 -16.04
CA ILE A 67 31.40 -0.54 -15.84
C ILE A 67 30.52 -0.70 -14.59
N SER A 68 30.78 0.13 -13.59
CA SER A 68 29.91 0.26 -12.43
C SER A 68 28.81 1.27 -12.69
N ILE A 69 27.58 0.90 -12.34
CA ILE A 69 26.39 1.74 -12.40
C ILE A 69 26.22 2.43 -11.05
N THR A 70 26.06 3.75 -11.08
CA THR A 70 25.71 4.57 -9.92
C THR A 70 24.29 5.10 -10.04
N ILE A 71 23.64 5.37 -8.90
CA ILE A 71 22.34 6.02 -8.83
C ILE A 71 22.53 7.38 -8.15
N ASP A 72 22.30 8.46 -8.90
CA ASP A 72 22.58 9.83 -8.47
C ASP A 72 24.02 10.01 -7.95
N GLY A 73 24.97 9.35 -8.61
CA GLY A 73 26.40 9.35 -8.25
C GLY A 73 26.72 8.57 -6.97
N LYS A 74 25.83 7.70 -6.48
CA LYS A 74 26.02 6.90 -5.27
C LYS A 74 25.95 5.42 -5.56
N ALA A 75 26.64 4.65 -4.73
CA ALA A 75 26.47 3.21 -4.64
C ALA A 75 25.06 2.84 -4.14
N VAL A 76 24.49 1.77 -4.68
CA VAL A 76 23.28 1.15 -4.14
C VAL A 76 23.57 0.56 -2.76
N ARG A 77 22.52 0.44 -1.96
CA ARG A 77 22.62 -0.10 -0.61
C ARG A 77 21.31 -0.76 -0.20
N GLU A 78 21.43 -1.69 0.73
CA GLU A 78 20.29 -2.26 1.42
C GLU A 78 19.46 -1.19 2.15
N VAL A 79 18.13 -1.35 2.09
CA VAL A 79 17.21 -0.52 2.86
C VAL A 79 17.47 -0.75 4.36
N PRO A 80 17.68 0.31 5.16
CA PRO A 80 17.97 0.17 6.58
C PRO A 80 16.76 -0.34 7.36
N GLY A 81 16.99 -0.85 8.56
CA GLY A 81 15.92 -1.29 9.45
C GLY A 81 16.44 -1.83 10.78
N PRO A 82 15.54 -2.04 11.75
CA PRO A 82 15.91 -2.68 13.01
C PRO A 82 16.35 -4.12 12.80
N LYS A 83 17.34 -4.56 13.59
CA LYS A 83 17.73 -5.98 13.63
C LYS A 83 16.58 -6.78 14.27
N GLY A 84 16.09 -7.79 13.56
CA GLY A 84 15.01 -8.64 14.06
C GLY A 84 15.49 -9.61 15.14
N LEU A 85 14.59 -9.94 16.06
CA LEU A 85 14.77 -11.06 16.98
C LEU A 85 14.53 -12.40 16.26
N PRO A 86 15.12 -13.52 16.74
CA PRO A 86 14.81 -14.84 16.21
C PRO A 86 13.29 -15.11 16.22
N LEU A 87 12.79 -15.75 15.16
CA LEU A 87 11.40 -16.17 14.94
C LEU A 87 10.37 -15.03 14.78
N VAL A 88 10.44 -13.96 15.58
CA VAL A 88 9.44 -12.89 15.60
C VAL A 88 9.84 -11.65 14.78
N GLY A 89 11.13 -11.53 14.44
CA GLY A 89 11.67 -10.41 13.69
C GLY A 89 11.51 -9.09 14.45
N ASN A 90 10.92 -8.08 13.81
CA ASN A 90 10.72 -6.73 14.35
C ASN A 90 9.35 -6.53 15.01
N TYR A 91 8.62 -7.61 15.31
CA TYR A 91 7.24 -7.52 15.82
C TYR A 91 7.09 -6.55 17.01
N PHE A 92 8.00 -6.63 18.00
CA PHE A 92 7.98 -5.78 19.18
C PHE A 92 8.54 -4.36 18.96
N GLU A 93 9.17 -4.11 17.81
CA GLU A 93 9.49 -2.73 17.40
C GLU A 93 8.26 -2.02 16.84
N VAL A 94 7.23 -2.76 16.42
CA VAL A 94 6.02 -2.24 15.76
C VAL A 94 4.82 -2.24 16.70
N TYR A 95 4.53 -3.36 17.36
CA TYR A 95 3.31 -3.54 18.15
C TYR A 95 3.55 -3.37 19.66
N PRO A 96 2.53 -2.94 20.44
CA PRO A 96 1.11 -2.77 20.04
C PRO A 96 0.78 -1.42 19.39
N ASP A 97 1.56 -0.37 19.64
CA ASP A 97 1.32 0.97 19.08
C ASP A 97 2.02 1.15 17.73
N HIS A 98 1.45 0.56 16.68
CA HIS A 98 2.04 0.67 15.35
C HIS A 98 2.17 2.13 14.88
N LEU A 99 1.26 3.05 15.22
CA LEU A 99 1.36 4.43 14.73
C LEU A 99 2.58 5.15 15.34
N GLY A 100 2.68 5.18 16.66
CA GLY A 100 3.80 5.82 17.34
C GLY A 100 5.13 5.14 17.05
N ASN A 101 5.14 3.81 16.95
CA ASN A 101 6.37 3.06 16.67
C ASN A 101 6.89 3.25 15.25
N HIS A 102 6.04 3.31 14.22
CA HIS A 102 6.52 3.61 12.86
C HIS A 102 7.09 5.02 12.80
N GLN A 103 6.47 6.00 13.48
CA GLN A 103 7.02 7.36 13.57
C GLN A 103 8.44 7.37 14.16
N ARG A 104 8.65 6.68 15.30
CA ARG A 104 9.99 6.50 15.90
C ARG A 104 10.99 5.84 14.93
N LEU A 105 10.54 4.87 14.13
CA LEU A 105 11.40 4.20 13.16
C LEU A 105 11.77 5.10 11.98
N PHE A 106 10.84 5.92 11.49
CA PHE A 106 11.14 6.95 10.48
C PHE A 106 12.14 7.98 11.00
N GLU A 107 12.01 8.43 12.25
CA GLU A 107 12.97 9.35 12.87
C GLU A 107 14.37 8.74 12.98
N LYS A 108 14.47 7.42 13.21
CA LYS A 108 15.73 6.71 13.39
C LYS A 108 16.40 6.32 12.06
N TYR A 109 15.64 5.81 11.11
CA TYR A 109 16.16 5.21 9.87
C TYR A 109 15.98 6.10 8.64
N GLY A 110 15.25 7.20 8.78
CA GLY A 110 14.96 8.14 7.70
C GLY A 110 13.75 7.73 6.86
N PRO A 111 13.62 8.27 5.64
CA PRO A 111 12.40 8.24 4.84
C PRO A 111 12.02 6.87 4.26
N LEU A 112 12.91 5.89 4.34
CA LEU A 112 12.72 4.54 3.85
C LEU A 112 13.38 3.56 4.80
N PHE A 113 12.59 2.65 5.36
CA PHE A 113 13.11 1.55 6.18
C PHE A 113 12.32 0.28 5.93
N LYS A 114 12.88 -0.86 6.33
CA LYS A 114 12.20 -2.16 6.28
C LYS A 114 12.04 -2.76 7.67
N THR A 115 10.96 -3.52 7.85
CA THR A 115 10.74 -4.38 9.01
C THR A 115 10.35 -5.77 8.54
N THR A 116 10.85 -6.80 9.18
CA THR A 116 10.41 -8.19 8.99
C THR A 116 9.62 -8.62 10.21
N ASN A 117 8.30 -8.75 10.10
CA ASN A 117 7.41 -9.11 11.21
C ASN A 117 6.90 -10.53 10.96
N MET A 118 7.26 -11.47 11.84
CA MET A 118 6.82 -12.87 11.75
C MET A 118 7.05 -13.51 10.35
N GLY A 119 8.17 -13.18 9.70
CA GLY A 119 8.54 -13.67 8.37
C GLY A 119 8.07 -12.80 7.19
N SER A 120 7.23 -11.80 7.41
CA SER A 120 6.78 -10.87 6.37
C SER A 120 7.59 -9.57 6.39
N THR A 121 8.29 -9.29 5.29
CA THR A 121 9.06 -8.05 5.13
C THR A 121 8.20 -6.96 4.50
N ILE A 122 8.15 -5.81 5.17
CA ILE A 122 7.41 -4.62 4.74
C ILE A 122 8.40 -3.47 4.64
N TYR A 123 8.36 -2.78 3.50
CA TYR A 123 9.09 -1.54 3.27
C TYR A 123 8.15 -0.36 3.55
N HIS A 124 8.63 0.60 4.32
CA HIS A 124 7.86 1.75 4.78
C HIS A 124 8.49 3.01 4.24
N THR A 125 7.68 3.89 3.67
CA THR A 125 8.12 5.22 3.27
C THR A 125 7.14 6.30 3.69
N ASN A 126 7.67 7.45 4.09
CA ASN A 126 6.92 8.70 4.28
C ASN A 126 7.44 9.80 3.34
N ASP A 127 8.26 9.43 2.34
CA ASP A 127 8.81 10.36 1.36
C ASP A 127 7.88 10.46 0.13
N PRO A 128 7.48 11.68 -0.27
CA PRO A 128 6.54 11.85 -1.36
C PRO A 128 7.10 11.44 -2.73
N LYS A 129 8.42 11.52 -2.96
CA LYS A 129 9.03 11.08 -4.21
C LYS A 129 9.00 9.55 -4.30
N LEU A 130 9.34 8.85 -3.22
CA LEU A 130 9.24 7.40 -3.17
C LEU A 130 7.79 6.92 -3.28
N ALA A 131 6.86 7.60 -2.62
CA ALA A 131 5.44 7.28 -2.72
C ALA A 131 4.91 7.42 -4.16
N ASN A 132 5.31 8.46 -4.89
CA ASN A 132 4.93 8.64 -6.29
C ASN A 132 5.42 7.49 -7.18
N ILE A 133 6.62 6.96 -6.93
CA ILE A 133 7.15 5.80 -7.66
C ILE A 133 6.30 4.57 -7.37
N VAL A 134 6.04 4.27 -6.09
CA VAL A 134 5.30 3.06 -5.67
C VAL A 134 3.83 3.10 -6.09
N PHE A 135 3.21 4.28 -6.16
CA PHE A 135 1.83 4.47 -6.60
C PHE A 135 1.66 4.64 -8.12
N GLY A 136 2.75 4.61 -8.89
CA GLY A 136 2.73 4.90 -10.32
C GLY A 136 2.01 3.87 -11.21
N GLU A 137 1.63 2.70 -10.68
CA GLU A 137 1.12 1.53 -11.44
C GLU A 137 1.98 1.27 -12.70
N THR A 138 3.14 0.66 -12.50
CA THR A 138 4.18 0.41 -13.51
C THR A 138 4.51 -1.08 -13.59
N ASP A 139 5.43 -1.46 -14.48
CA ASP A 139 5.95 -2.83 -14.54
C ASP A 139 6.61 -3.28 -13.21
N PHE A 140 7.02 -2.33 -12.36
CA PHE A 140 7.65 -2.58 -11.07
C PHE A 140 6.67 -2.62 -9.90
N PHE A 141 5.59 -1.85 -9.96
CA PHE A 141 4.66 -1.68 -8.85
C PHE A 141 3.22 -1.78 -9.30
N SER A 142 2.48 -2.66 -8.65
CA SER A 142 1.02 -2.74 -8.77
C SER A 142 0.41 -3.17 -7.45
N LYS A 143 -0.84 -2.78 -7.18
CA LYS A 143 -1.58 -3.27 -6.01
C LYS A 143 -1.83 -4.78 -6.13
N ARG A 144 -1.17 -5.54 -5.26
CA ARG A 144 -1.39 -6.98 -5.05
C ARG A 144 -1.49 -7.31 -3.56
N ILE A 145 -2.51 -8.09 -3.21
CA ILE A 145 -2.66 -8.66 -1.88
C ILE A 145 -1.92 -10.01 -1.88
N ILE A 146 -0.65 -9.98 -1.46
CA ILE A 146 0.27 -11.12 -1.42
C ILE A 146 0.28 -11.83 -0.06
N GLU A 147 0.88 -13.01 0.02
CA GLU A 147 1.07 -13.68 1.30
C GLU A 147 1.88 -12.79 2.26
N GLY A 148 1.43 -12.70 3.52
CA GLY A 148 1.99 -11.78 4.52
C GLY A 148 1.36 -10.39 4.53
N HIS A 149 0.52 -10.04 3.54
CA HIS A 149 -0.25 -8.81 3.56
C HIS A 149 -1.39 -8.88 4.60
N PRO A 150 -1.69 -7.81 5.37
CA PRO A 150 -2.76 -7.83 6.39
C PRO A 150 -4.17 -8.12 5.86
N LEU A 151 -4.43 -7.86 4.58
CA LEU A 151 -5.72 -8.18 3.95
C LEU A 151 -5.75 -9.56 3.26
N PHE A 152 -4.64 -10.31 3.27
CA PHE A 152 -4.57 -11.60 2.58
C PHE A 152 -5.63 -12.63 3.03
N PRO A 153 -5.93 -12.79 4.34
CA PRO A 153 -6.92 -13.77 4.79
C PRO A 153 -8.35 -13.48 4.32
N ILE A 154 -8.66 -12.22 4.05
CA ILE A 154 -9.98 -11.76 3.57
C ILE A 154 -9.95 -11.33 2.10
N LYS A 155 -8.90 -11.72 1.36
CA LYS A 155 -8.80 -11.43 -0.07
C LYS A 155 -9.99 -12.05 -0.81
N ASN A 156 -10.68 -11.22 -1.59
CA ASN A 156 -11.84 -11.66 -2.36
C ASN A 156 -11.88 -10.89 -3.69
N LYS A 157 -11.70 -11.61 -4.79
CA LYS A 157 -11.75 -11.03 -6.15
C LYS A 157 -13.12 -10.44 -6.48
N GLU A 158 -14.20 -11.01 -5.95
CA GLU A 158 -15.57 -10.52 -6.16
C GLU A 158 -15.84 -9.20 -5.42
N ALA A 159 -15.02 -8.86 -4.43
CA ALA A 159 -15.11 -7.58 -3.73
C ALA A 159 -14.47 -6.42 -4.52
N GLY A 160 -14.11 -6.64 -5.79
CA GLY A 160 -13.67 -5.63 -6.74
C GLY A 160 -12.45 -4.86 -6.26
N VAL A 161 -12.59 -3.53 -6.15
CA VAL A 161 -11.45 -2.61 -5.97
C VAL A 161 -10.79 -2.68 -4.60
N PHE A 162 -11.47 -3.13 -3.53
CA PHE A 162 -10.89 -3.09 -2.18
C PHE A 162 -10.08 -4.35 -1.85
N LEU A 163 -10.66 -5.54 -1.98
CA LEU A 163 -10.03 -6.83 -1.62
C LEU A 163 -9.54 -7.65 -2.83
N GLY A 164 -9.53 -7.04 -4.03
CA GLY A 164 -8.95 -7.60 -5.25
C GLY A 164 -7.58 -7.00 -5.61
N ASP A 165 -6.86 -7.72 -6.47
CA ASP A 165 -5.63 -7.25 -7.11
C ASP A 165 -5.98 -6.46 -8.39
N THR A 166 -5.11 -5.53 -8.81
CA THR A 166 -5.36 -4.69 -10.01
C THR A 166 -5.47 -5.49 -11.30
N ASP A 167 -4.83 -6.66 -11.38
CA ASP A 167 -4.74 -7.47 -12.61
C ASP A 167 -5.98 -8.36 -12.87
N THR A 168 -6.95 -8.43 -11.94
CA THR A 168 -8.15 -9.27 -12.10
C THR A 168 -9.21 -8.62 -12.98
N GLU A 169 -10.01 -9.44 -13.66
CA GLU A 169 -11.12 -8.97 -14.50
C GLU A 169 -12.21 -8.29 -13.65
N GLU A 170 -12.49 -8.82 -12.46
CA GLU A 170 -13.45 -8.23 -11.52
C GLU A 170 -13.02 -6.82 -11.08
N TRP A 171 -11.72 -6.61 -10.85
CA TRP A 171 -11.20 -5.28 -10.52
C TRP A 171 -11.39 -4.31 -11.69
N LYS A 172 -11.03 -4.73 -12.91
CA LYS A 172 -11.15 -3.90 -14.13
C LYS A 172 -12.61 -3.50 -14.39
N GLU A 173 -13.54 -4.42 -14.24
CA GLU A 173 -14.97 -4.16 -14.43
C GLU A 173 -15.48 -3.16 -13.39
N VAL A 174 -15.23 -3.39 -12.10
CA VAL A 174 -15.68 -2.49 -11.04
C VAL A 174 -15.02 -1.12 -11.17
N HIS A 175 -13.71 -1.06 -11.42
CA HIS A 175 -12.97 0.19 -11.58
C HIS A 175 -13.42 0.99 -12.83
N LYS A 176 -13.94 0.33 -13.86
CA LYS A 176 -14.50 1.03 -15.04
C LYS A 176 -15.79 1.78 -14.70
N PHE A 177 -16.67 1.21 -13.88
CA PHE A 177 -18.02 1.73 -13.67
C PHE A 177 -18.20 2.50 -12.36
N LEU A 178 -17.42 2.19 -11.31
CA LEU A 178 -17.60 2.79 -9.99
C LEU A 178 -17.13 4.26 -9.90
N PRO A 179 -15.97 4.68 -10.41
CA PRO A 179 -15.51 6.06 -10.28
C PRO A 179 -16.47 7.11 -10.86
N PRO A 180 -17.09 6.92 -12.04
CA PRO A 180 -18.12 7.84 -12.54
C PRO A 180 -19.33 8.00 -11.59
N ALA A 181 -19.71 6.94 -10.88
CA ALA A 181 -20.80 6.96 -9.90
C ALA A 181 -20.40 7.66 -8.59
N LEU A 182 -19.11 7.90 -8.36
CA LEU A 182 -18.57 8.61 -7.18
C LEU A 182 -18.03 10.00 -7.53
N GLY A 183 -18.11 10.41 -8.79
CA GLY A 183 -17.62 11.72 -9.25
C GLY A 183 -18.51 12.89 -8.82
N PRO A 184 -18.03 14.14 -8.95
CA PRO A 184 -18.74 15.33 -8.46
C PRO A 184 -20.18 15.49 -8.97
N LYS A 185 -20.43 15.09 -10.23
CA LYS A 185 -21.78 15.15 -10.83
C LYS A 185 -22.74 14.17 -10.16
N ALA A 186 -22.30 12.94 -9.88
CA ALA A 186 -23.09 11.93 -9.20
C ALA A 186 -23.34 12.33 -7.74
N VAL A 187 -22.30 12.82 -7.05
CA VAL A 187 -22.42 13.31 -5.67
C VAL A 187 -23.47 14.43 -5.55
N ARG A 188 -23.55 15.38 -6.49
CA ARG A 188 -24.60 16.41 -6.49
C ARG A 188 -26.02 15.82 -6.56
N HIS A 189 -26.20 14.70 -7.25
CA HIS A 189 -27.49 14.01 -7.33
C HIS A 189 -27.85 13.33 -5.99
N TYR A 190 -26.87 12.78 -5.28
CA TYR A 190 -27.07 12.11 -4.00
C TYR A 190 -27.12 13.06 -2.79
N ALA A 191 -26.65 14.29 -2.94
CA ALA A 191 -26.54 15.26 -1.85
C ALA A 191 -27.86 15.50 -1.07
N PRO A 192 -29.05 15.61 -1.72
CA PRO A 192 -30.30 15.75 -0.98
C PRO A 192 -30.62 14.53 -0.09
N THR A 193 -30.36 13.32 -0.59
CA THR A 193 -30.57 12.09 0.20
C THR A 193 -29.55 11.98 1.33
N MET A 194 -28.31 12.41 1.10
CA MET A 194 -27.28 12.50 2.15
C MET A 194 -27.70 13.47 3.25
N GLN A 195 -28.14 14.68 2.88
CA GLN A 195 -28.64 15.68 3.82
C GLN A 195 -29.80 15.13 4.66
N LYS A 196 -30.80 14.55 4.01
CA LYS A 196 -31.93 13.94 4.73
C LYS A 196 -31.49 12.84 5.69
N THR A 197 -30.50 12.04 5.30
CA THR A 197 -29.93 10.99 6.18
C THR A 197 -29.27 11.57 7.43
N VAL A 198 -28.65 12.76 7.32
CA VAL A 198 -28.10 13.48 8.47
C VAL A 198 -29.21 14.08 9.33
N GLU A 199 -30.22 14.70 8.71
CA GLU A 199 -31.37 15.27 9.41
C GLU A 199 -32.17 14.21 10.19
N ASP A 200 -32.30 12.99 9.64
CA ASP A 200 -32.93 11.85 10.32
C ASP A 200 -32.22 11.52 11.66
N ALA A 201 -30.92 11.81 11.77
CA ALA A 201 -30.15 11.59 12.99
C ALA A 201 -30.39 12.65 14.07
N PHE A 202 -30.90 13.84 13.71
CA PHE A 202 -31.12 14.94 14.66
C PHE A 202 -32.08 14.55 15.76
N LYS A 203 -33.15 13.81 15.44
CA LYS A 203 -34.09 13.29 16.45
C LYS A 203 -33.37 12.57 17.61
N VAL A 204 -32.38 11.76 17.30
CA VAL A 204 -31.61 11.01 18.31
C VAL A 204 -30.65 11.93 19.06
N PHE A 205 -30.01 12.87 18.39
CA PHE A 205 -29.08 13.79 19.04
C PHE A 205 -29.80 14.83 19.91
N ASP A 206 -30.95 15.33 19.48
CA ASP A 206 -31.83 16.21 20.26
C ASP A 206 -32.29 15.50 21.53
N GLU A 207 -32.70 14.23 21.44
CA GLU A 207 -33.08 13.42 22.61
C GLU A 207 -31.91 13.21 23.58
N LEU A 208 -30.69 13.02 23.08
CA LEU A 208 -29.49 12.89 23.93
C LEU A 208 -29.12 14.23 24.60
N ASP A 209 -29.30 15.34 23.89
CA ASP A 209 -29.09 16.70 24.40
C ASP A 209 -30.10 17.05 25.50
N GLU A 210 -31.39 16.74 25.28
CA GLU A 210 -32.46 16.93 26.27
C GLU A 210 -32.22 16.15 27.57
N ARG A 211 -31.50 15.02 27.49
CA ARG A 211 -31.13 14.19 28.64
C ARG A 211 -29.86 14.66 29.35
N ASP A 212 -29.13 15.62 28.80
CA ASP A 212 -27.82 16.09 29.29
C ASP A 212 -26.83 14.91 29.48
N GLU A 213 -26.86 13.94 28.56
CA GLU A 213 -26.06 12.71 28.64
C GLU A 213 -24.81 12.80 27.74
N ALA A 214 -23.65 12.48 28.31
CA ALA A 214 -22.44 12.28 27.51
C ALA A 214 -22.53 10.95 26.74
N TRP A 215 -22.19 10.97 25.45
CA TRP A 215 -22.25 9.79 24.59
C TRP A 215 -20.95 9.56 23.80
N ASN A 216 -20.69 8.30 23.47
CA ASN A 216 -19.57 7.92 22.63
C ASN A 216 -19.88 8.24 21.16
N VAL A 217 -19.07 9.09 20.53
CA VAL A 217 -19.29 9.53 19.14
C VAL A 217 -19.18 8.42 18.12
N TYR A 218 -18.29 7.44 18.36
CA TYR A 218 -17.94 6.43 17.38
C TYR A 218 -19.13 5.57 16.89
N PRO A 219 -19.96 4.97 17.77
CA PRO A 219 -21.14 4.22 17.34
C PRO A 219 -22.13 5.02 16.49
N TYR A 220 -22.33 6.31 16.79
CA TYR A 220 -23.27 7.15 16.03
C TYR A 220 -22.72 7.57 14.67
N MET A 221 -21.41 7.83 14.56
CA MET A 221 -20.77 8.09 13.26
C MET A 221 -20.74 6.83 12.40
N LEU A 222 -20.53 5.65 12.99
CA LEU A 222 -20.65 4.37 12.29
C LEU A 222 -22.08 4.17 11.76
N LYS A 223 -23.10 4.43 12.58
CA LYS A 223 -24.52 4.41 12.19
C LYS A 223 -24.79 5.37 11.04
N LEU A 224 -24.33 6.61 11.13
CA LEU A 224 -24.55 7.65 10.13
C LEU A 224 -23.93 7.30 8.79
N GLY A 225 -22.64 6.97 8.77
CA GLY A 225 -21.93 6.60 7.54
C GLY A 225 -22.53 5.36 6.88
N SER A 226 -22.82 4.33 7.67
CA SER A 226 -23.41 3.09 7.12
C SER A 226 -24.87 3.25 6.68
N GLN A 227 -25.66 4.08 7.36
CA GLN A 227 -27.02 4.43 6.93
C GLN A 227 -26.99 5.16 5.57
N ALA A 228 -26.05 6.10 5.40
CA ALA A 228 -25.87 6.82 4.14
C ALA A 228 -25.48 5.87 3.01
N VAL A 229 -24.50 4.98 3.23
CA VAL A 229 -24.13 3.95 2.26
C VAL A 229 -25.32 3.02 1.96
N GLY A 230 -26.05 2.57 2.98
CA GLY A 230 -27.24 1.74 2.82
C GLY A 230 -28.28 2.39 1.91
N LYS A 231 -28.65 3.66 2.18
CA LYS A 231 -29.64 4.39 1.39
C LYS A 231 -29.16 4.67 -0.03
N LEU A 232 -27.90 5.09 -0.20
CA LEU A 232 -27.39 5.57 -1.48
C LEU A 232 -26.92 4.46 -2.42
N VAL A 233 -26.29 3.42 -1.88
CA VAL A 233 -25.67 2.35 -2.68
C VAL A 233 -26.61 1.15 -2.78
N LEU A 234 -27.32 0.81 -1.71
CA LEU A 234 -28.14 -0.40 -1.65
C LEU A 234 -29.64 -0.13 -1.75
N GLY A 235 -30.07 1.14 -1.69
CA GLY A 235 -31.49 1.51 -1.62
C GLY A 235 -32.17 1.01 -0.33
N MET A 236 -31.40 0.73 0.72
CA MET A 236 -31.89 0.17 1.99
C MET A 236 -31.88 1.21 3.10
N ASP A 237 -32.98 1.32 3.84
CA ASP A 237 -33.02 2.08 5.08
C ASP A 237 -32.72 1.15 6.27
N PHE A 238 -31.56 1.33 6.90
CA PHE A 238 -31.14 0.53 8.05
C PHE A 238 -31.78 0.95 9.38
N GLN A 239 -32.58 2.01 9.41
CA GLN A 239 -33.31 2.46 10.59
C GLN A 239 -32.41 2.78 11.79
N HIS A 240 -31.16 3.19 11.55
CA HIS A 240 -30.15 3.41 12.61
C HIS A 240 -30.46 4.54 13.59
N PHE A 241 -31.38 5.44 13.24
CA PHE A 241 -31.76 6.61 14.04
C PHE A 241 -33.25 6.63 14.41
N THR A 242 -33.88 5.46 14.53
CA THR A 242 -35.26 5.35 15.03
C THR A 242 -35.38 5.67 16.52
N SER A 243 -34.34 5.35 17.30
CA SER A 243 -34.13 5.69 18.71
C SER A 243 -32.63 5.72 19.06
N PRO A 244 -32.22 6.29 20.21
CA PRO A 244 -30.84 6.22 20.67
C PRO A 244 -30.29 4.78 20.75
N ASP A 245 -31.10 3.85 21.23
CA ASP A 245 -30.75 2.43 21.42
C ASP A 245 -30.85 1.57 20.15
N ALA A 246 -31.23 2.15 19.00
CA ALA A 246 -31.33 1.42 17.74
C ALA A 246 -29.99 0.73 17.44
N ARG A 247 -30.01 -0.57 17.11
CA ARG A 247 -28.77 -1.31 16.87
C ARG A 247 -28.28 -1.09 15.43
N PRO A 248 -26.96 -1.08 15.18
CA PRO A 248 -26.45 -1.11 13.82
C PRO A 248 -26.95 -2.37 13.08
N HIS A 249 -27.26 -2.21 11.80
CA HIS A 249 -27.73 -3.26 10.93
C HIS A 249 -26.74 -4.43 10.90
N ALA A 250 -27.27 -5.65 10.82
CA ALA A 250 -26.47 -6.87 10.96
C ALA A 250 -25.29 -6.92 9.98
N MET A 251 -25.49 -6.47 8.74
CA MET A 251 -24.42 -6.41 7.73
C MET A 251 -23.24 -5.54 8.18
N VAL A 252 -23.50 -4.37 8.76
CA VAL A 252 -22.46 -3.44 9.24
C VAL A 252 -21.67 -4.10 10.37
N MET A 253 -22.37 -4.76 11.30
CA MET A 253 -21.74 -5.49 12.40
C MET A 253 -20.89 -6.66 11.91
N ARG A 254 -21.33 -7.40 10.88
CA ARG A 254 -20.57 -8.51 10.31
C ARG A 254 -19.29 -8.02 9.62
N ILE A 255 -19.35 -6.92 8.88
CA ILE A 255 -18.17 -6.29 8.26
C ILE A 255 -17.17 -5.86 9.34
N ALA A 256 -17.64 -5.16 10.38
CA ALA A 256 -16.79 -4.72 11.48
C ALA A 256 -16.15 -5.90 12.22
N GLN A 257 -16.91 -6.97 12.49
CA GLN A 257 -16.41 -8.20 13.11
C GLN A 257 -15.35 -8.89 12.24
N SER A 258 -15.56 -8.99 10.93
CA SER A 258 -14.60 -9.57 10.00
C SER A 258 -13.29 -8.77 9.98
N LEU A 259 -13.36 -7.44 9.92
CA LEU A 259 -12.16 -6.59 9.94
C LEU A 259 -11.42 -6.66 11.29
N GLU A 260 -12.14 -6.70 12.41
CA GLU A 260 -11.56 -6.85 13.75
C GLU A 260 -10.83 -8.20 13.89
N LEU A 261 -11.47 -9.29 13.50
CA LEU A 261 -10.89 -10.63 13.53
C LEU A 261 -9.68 -10.72 12.62
N ASN A 262 -9.78 -10.20 11.39
CA ASN A 262 -8.68 -10.18 10.44
C ASN A 262 -7.47 -9.41 11.02
N LYS A 263 -7.69 -8.26 11.65
CA LYS A 263 -6.62 -7.50 12.32
C LYS A 263 -5.95 -8.32 13.43
N LYS A 264 -6.73 -8.98 14.29
CA LYS A 264 -6.19 -9.84 15.36
C LYS A 264 -5.35 -10.98 14.81
N ILE A 265 -5.85 -11.67 13.79
CA ILE A 265 -5.16 -12.80 13.17
C ILE A 265 -3.87 -12.36 12.48
N THR A 266 -3.91 -11.25 11.74
CA THR A 266 -2.77 -10.77 10.94
C THR A 266 -1.70 -10.06 11.76
N SER A 267 -2.03 -9.61 12.98
CA SER A 267 -1.01 -9.21 13.95
C SER A 267 -0.22 -10.39 14.51
N MET A 268 -0.66 -11.64 14.31
CA MET A 268 0.08 -12.82 14.75
C MET A 268 0.89 -13.41 13.59
N GLY A 269 1.77 -14.37 13.89
CA GLY A 269 2.51 -15.07 12.84
C GLY A 269 1.58 -15.85 11.89
N SER A 270 2.05 -16.10 10.67
CA SER A 270 1.27 -16.77 9.62
C SER A 270 0.74 -18.15 10.02
N TRP A 271 1.34 -18.80 11.01
CA TRP A 271 0.87 -20.06 11.60
C TRP A 271 -0.46 -19.91 12.37
N TYR A 272 -0.72 -18.74 12.96
CA TYR A 272 -1.88 -18.52 13.82
C TYR A 272 -3.19 -18.66 13.04
N LYS A 273 -3.21 -18.21 11.78
CA LYS A 273 -4.37 -18.36 10.87
C LYS A 273 -4.80 -19.82 10.65
N ASN A 274 -3.92 -20.79 10.89
CA ASN A 274 -4.18 -22.21 10.64
C ASN A 274 -4.71 -22.95 11.88
N LEU A 275 -4.90 -22.28 13.02
CA LEU A 275 -5.45 -22.92 14.21
C LEU A 275 -6.93 -23.28 13.99
N PRO A 276 -7.36 -24.51 14.33
CA PRO A 276 -8.75 -24.95 14.13
C PRO A 276 -9.73 -24.42 15.20
N PHE A 277 -9.30 -23.46 16.03
CA PHE A 277 -10.05 -22.90 17.15
C PHE A 277 -9.72 -21.42 17.35
N GLY A 278 -10.56 -20.71 18.09
CA GLY A 278 -10.36 -19.30 18.44
C GLY A 278 -10.72 -18.34 17.31
N ASP A 279 -10.09 -17.17 17.29
CA ASP A 279 -10.36 -16.14 16.28
C ASP A 279 -10.17 -16.61 14.82
N PRO A 280 -9.16 -17.44 14.48
CA PRO A 280 -9.01 -18.00 13.13
C PRO A 280 -10.22 -18.81 12.63
N GLN A 281 -10.88 -19.58 13.51
CA GLN A 281 -12.08 -20.34 13.15
C GLN A 281 -13.32 -19.44 12.96
N ARG A 282 -13.30 -18.23 13.53
CA ARG A 282 -14.43 -17.29 13.50
C ARG A 282 -14.39 -16.34 12.31
N LEU A 283 -13.23 -16.15 11.69
CA LEU A 283 -13.03 -15.31 10.50
C LEU A 283 -13.56 -16.04 9.26
#